data_AF-A0A1H3FWV1-F1
#
_entry.id   AF-A0A1H3FWV1-F1
#
_cell.length_a   1.000
_cell.length_b   1.000
_cell.length_c   1.000
_cell.angle_alpha   90.00
_cell.angle_beta   90.00
_cell.angle_gamma   90.00
#
_symmetry.space_group_name_H-M   'P 1'
#
loop_
_entity.id
_entity.type
_entity.pdbx_description
1 polymer ?
#
loop_
_entity_poly.entity_id
_entity_poly.type
_entity_poly.pdbx_seq_one_letter_code
_entity_poly.pdbx_strand_id
1 'polypeptide(L)'
;MASVFDALDKLAMAEVRYYYRERTNRRRYSKLCRLAAWAFGTGGLLASLLSAADPDRFQQLNSYGYVLIAVAAIVLTVNSLMGGTDGHVRFTATQIRLEQIITKFRIGWFSFLALVAEEKADWESGFEIIKSYAAAFHEETVMETGV
;
A
#
# COMPACT_ATOMS: atom_id res chain seq x y z
N MET A 1 8.43 32.62 -4.99
CA MET A 1 8.02 31.46 -5.80
C MET A 1 8.80 30.18 -5.47
N ALA A 2 10.14 30.21 -5.39
CA ALA A 2 10.92 29.04 -4.97
C ALA A 2 10.50 28.45 -3.60
N SER A 3 10.12 29.30 -2.63
CA SER A 3 9.58 28.88 -1.34
C SER A 3 8.22 28.20 -1.41
N VAL A 4 7.37 28.58 -2.37
CA VAL A 4 6.03 28.00 -2.55
C VAL A 4 6.14 26.62 -3.19
N PHE A 5 6.99 26.48 -4.22
CA PHE A 5 7.27 25.18 -4.83
C PHE A 5 7.89 24.21 -3.81
N ASP A 6 8.88 24.66 -3.01
CA ASP A 6 9.49 23.83 -1.96
C ASP A 6 8.49 23.42 -0.87
N ALA A 7 7.58 24.31 -0.45
CA ALA A 7 6.53 23.97 0.50
C ALA A 7 5.55 22.93 -0.07
N LEU A 8 5.12 23.09 -1.32
CA LEU A 8 4.25 22.14 -2.02
C LEU A 8 4.93 20.78 -2.20
N ASP A 9 6.21 20.77 -2.57
CA ASP A 9 6.99 19.55 -2.75
C ASP A 9 7.22 18.80 -1.43
N LYS A 10 7.46 19.53 -0.33
CA LYS A 10 7.54 18.94 1.02
C LYS A 10 6.21 18.33 1.45
N LEU A 11 5.10 18.99 1.17
CA LEU A 11 3.75 18.46 1.45
C LEU A 11 3.50 17.18 0.64
N ALA A 12 3.79 17.21 -0.67
CA ALA A 12 3.64 16.05 -1.54
C ALA A 12 4.49 14.86 -1.08
N MET A 13 5.74 15.09 -0.66
CA MET A 13 6.61 14.06 -0.10
C MET A 13 6.16 13.54 1.27
N ALA A 14 5.52 14.38 2.10
CA ALA A 14 4.96 13.93 3.37
C ALA A 14 3.82 12.93 3.13
N GLU A 15 2.97 13.20 2.14
CA GLU A 15 1.86 12.33 1.75
C GLU A 15 2.35 11.01 1.16
N VAL A 16 3.34 11.03 0.26
CA VAL A 16 3.97 9.81 -0.26
C VAL A 16 4.54 8.94 0.86
N ARG A 17 5.15 9.55 1.88
CA ARG A 17 5.66 8.82 3.05
C ARG A 17 4.55 8.19 3.89
N TYR A 18 3.39 8.84 3.99
CA TYR A 18 2.21 8.24 4.63
C TYR A 18 1.79 6.96 3.91
N TYR A 19 1.65 7.00 2.58
CA TYR A 19 1.32 5.82 1.76
C TYR A 19 2.39 4.72 1.84
N TYR A 20 3.67 5.10 1.91
CA TYR A 20 4.78 4.15 2.09
C TYR A 20 4.68 3.36 3.41
N ARG A 21 4.32 4.05 4.50
CA ARG A 21 4.17 3.45 5.84
C ARG A 21 2.98 2.52 5.90
N GLU A 22 1.86 2.93 5.33
CA GLU A 22 0.62 2.14 5.31
C GLU A 22 0.77 0.86 4.48
N ARG A 23 1.42 0.96 3.31
CA ARG A 23 1.78 -0.19 2.46
C ARG A 23 2.60 -1.24 3.21
N THR A 24 3.59 -0.80 3.99
CA THR A 24 4.51 -1.68 4.72
C THR A 24 3.79 -2.42 5.85
N ASN A 25 2.92 -1.72 6.59
CA ASN A 25 2.14 -2.31 7.68
C ASN A 25 1.15 -3.37 7.16
N ARG A 26 0.43 -3.07 6.06
CA ARG A 26 -0.52 -4.04 5.47
C ARG A 26 0.19 -5.25 4.86
N ARG A 27 1.36 -5.07 4.24
CA ARG A 27 2.19 -6.18 3.74
C ARG A 27 2.65 -7.10 4.88
N ARG A 28 3.00 -6.54 6.05
CA ARG A 28 3.38 -7.33 7.23
C ARG A 28 2.19 -8.12 7.77
N TYR A 29 1.02 -7.50 7.88
CA TYR A 29 -0.21 -8.16 8.31
C TYR A 29 -0.58 -9.35 7.41
N SER A 30 -0.58 -9.14 6.09
CA SER A 30 -0.89 -10.21 5.12
C SER A 30 0.11 -11.38 5.20
N LYS A 31 1.40 -11.10 5.39
CA LYS A 31 2.42 -12.14 5.60
C LYS A 31 2.19 -12.92 6.89
N LEU A 32 1.85 -12.25 7.99
CA LEU A 32 1.57 -12.89 9.27
C LEU A 32 0.32 -13.76 9.20
N CYS A 33 -0.77 -13.27 8.59
CA CYS A 33 -1.99 -14.07 8.40
C CYS A 33 -1.73 -15.31 7.54
N ARG A 34 -0.94 -15.21 6.46
CA ARG A 34 -0.57 -16.36 5.64
C ARG A 34 0.28 -17.38 6.40
N LEU A 35 1.25 -16.91 7.20
CA LEU A 35 2.11 -17.78 7.98
C LEU A 35 1.32 -18.49 9.09
N ALA A 36 0.41 -17.77 9.77
CA ALA A 36 -0.51 -18.35 10.73
C ALA A 36 -1.45 -19.38 10.08
N ALA A 37 -2.03 -19.05 8.92
CA ALA A 37 -2.90 -19.98 8.19
C ALA A 37 -2.14 -21.24 7.74
N TRP A 38 -0.88 -21.12 7.32
CA TRP A 38 -0.03 -22.28 7.06
C TRP A 38 0.22 -23.11 8.32
N ALA A 39 0.65 -22.49 9.42
CA ALA A 39 0.92 -23.21 10.67
C ALA A 39 -0.32 -23.96 11.19
N PHE A 40 -1.47 -23.28 11.23
CA PHE A 40 -2.72 -23.88 11.71
C PHE A 40 -3.33 -24.86 10.69
N GLY A 41 -3.25 -24.57 9.39
CA GLY A 41 -3.74 -25.45 8.34
C GLY A 41 -2.96 -26.76 8.27
N THR A 42 -1.62 -26.70 8.25
CA THR A 42 -0.77 -27.90 8.24
C THR A 42 -0.88 -28.66 9.56
N GLY A 43 -0.90 -27.98 10.70
CA GLY A 43 -1.09 -28.59 12.01
C GLY A 43 -2.43 -29.29 12.17
N GLY A 44 -3.52 -28.65 11.72
CA GLY A 44 -4.86 -29.23 11.72
C GLY A 44 -4.98 -30.44 10.79
N LEU A 45 -4.42 -30.36 9.58
CA LEU A 45 -4.39 -31.48 8.63
C LEU A 45 -3.62 -32.69 9.21
N LEU A 46 -2.43 -32.46 9.77
CA LEU A 46 -1.62 -33.51 10.36
C LEU A 46 -2.30 -34.15 11.59
N ALA A 47 -2.94 -33.34 12.44
CA ALA A 47 -3.69 -33.84 13.59
C ALA A 47 -4.89 -34.71 13.16
N SER A 48 -5.65 -34.27 12.16
CA SER A 48 -6.76 -35.04 11.60
C SER A 48 -6.26 -36.34 10.94
N LEU A 49 -5.14 -36.29 10.21
CA LEU A 49 -4.56 -37.46 9.54
C LEU A 49 -4.02 -38.49 10.56
N LEU A 50 -3.36 -38.05 11.63
CA LEU A 50 -2.90 -38.92 12.72
C LEU A 50 -4.06 -39.61 13.43
N SER A 51 -5.16 -38.88 13.66
CA SER A 51 -6.35 -39.45 14.29
C SER A 51 -7.05 -40.50 13.42
N ALA A 52 -6.94 -40.37 12.10
CA ALA A 52 -7.45 -41.35 11.15
C ALA A 52 -6.55 -42.59 11.04
N ALA A 53 -5.25 -42.44 11.27
CA ALA A 53 -4.28 -43.54 11.23
C ALA A 53 -4.30 -44.41 12.50
N ASP A 54 -4.55 -43.83 13.67
CA ASP A 54 -4.54 -44.55 14.95
C ASP A 54 -5.64 -44.03 15.91
N PRO A 55 -6.89 -44.50 15.76
CA PRO A 55 -8.07 -43.93 16.42
C PRO A 55 -8.05 -44.05 17.95
N ASP A 56 -7.49 -45.13 18.49
CA ASP A 56 -7.53 -45.46 19.92
C ASP A 56 -6.66 -44.54 20.78
N ARG A 57 -5.62 -43.92 20.20
CA ARG A 57 -4.71 -43.00 20.91
C ARG A 57 -5.01 -41.53 20.67
N PHE A 58 -5.63 -41.18 19.56
CA PHE A 58 -5.70 -39.79 19.08
C PHE A 58 -7.12 -39.27 18.83
N GLN A 59 -8.15 -39.94 19.36
CA GLN A 59 -9.56 -39.56 19.19
C GLN A 59 -9.85 -38.10 19.63
N GLN A 60 -9.22 -37.64 20.73
CA GLN A 60 -9.38 -36.27 21.22
C GLN A 60 -8.74 -35.22 20.30
N LEU A 61 -7.67 -35.57 19.59
CA LEU A 61 -6.97 -34.68 18.65
C LEU A 61 -7.77 -34.41 17.37
N ASN A 62 -8.73 -35.27 17.04
CA ASN A 62 -9.57 -35.13 15.86
C ASN A 62 -10.46 -33.88 15.94
N SER A 63 -11.09 -33.64 17.09
CA SER A 63 -11.94 -32.46 17.33
C SER A 63 -11.15 -31.15 17.24
N TYR A 64 -9.93 -31.13 17.79
CA TYR A 64 -9.05 -29.96 17.70
C TYR A 64 -8.52 -29.74 16.27
N GLY A 65 -8.28 -30.81 15.50
CA GLY A 65 -7.87 -30.72 14.09
C GLY A 65 -8.87 -29.98 13.21
N TYR A 66 -10.16 -30.32 13.31
CA TYR A 66 -11.22 -29.62 12.56
C TYR A 66 -11.38 -28.15 12.97
N VAL A 67 -11.26 -27.85 14.27
CA VAL A 67 -11.28 -26.46 14.77
C VAL A 67 -10.10 -25.66 14.22
N LEU A 68 -8.90 -26.23 14.18
CA LEU A 68 -7.70 -25.59 13.62
C LEU A 68 -7.85 -25.30 12.13
N ILE A 69 -8.43 -26.22 11.36
CA ILE A 69 -8.71 -26.03 9.93
C ILE A 69 -9.75 -24.94 9.72
N ALA A 70 -10.84 -24.92 10.50
CA ALA A 70 -11.87 -23.90 10.43
C ALA A 70 -11.31 -22.50 10.75
N VAL A 71 -10.48 -22.39 11.79
CA VAL A 71 -9.79 -21.13 12.14
C VAL A 71 -8.84 -20.69 11.03
N ALA A 72 -8.08 -21.61 10.42
CA ALA A 72 -7.21 -21.29 9.30
C ALA A 72 -8.00 -20.76 8.09
N ALA A 73 -9.15 -21.39 7.78
CA ALA A 73 -10.03 -20.95 6.70
C ALA A 73 -10.60 -19.54 6.96
N ILE A 74 -11.06 -19.26 8.19
CA ILE A 74 -11.56 -17.94 8.61
C ILE A 74 -10.46 -16.88 8.51
N VAL A 75 -9.26 -17.16 8.99
CA VAL A 75 -8.13 -16.21 8.90
C VAL A 75 -7.76 -15.92 7.45
N LEU A 76 -7.81 -16.92 6.56
CA LEU A 76 -7.54 -16.74 5.15
C LEU A 76 -8.63 -15.88 4.45
N THR A 77 -9.90 -16.13 4.79
CA THR A 77 -11.03 -15.36 4.25
C THR A 77 -11.04 -13.92 4.77
N VAL A 78 -10.76 -13.69 6.05
CA VAL A 78 -10.61 -12.34 6.60
C VAL A 78 -9.46 -11.59 5.91
N ASN A 79 -8.34 -12.26 5.66
CA ASN A 79 -7.22 -11.66 4.93
C ASN A 79 -7.56 -11.32 3.46
N SER A 80 -8.41 -12.13 2.80
CA SER A 80 -8.90 -11.81 1.46
C SER A 80 -9.94 -10.68 1.47
N LEU A 81 -10.89 -10.71 2.43
CA LEU A 81 -11.95 -9.70 2.56
C LEU A 81 -11.42 -8.33 2.96
N MET A 82 -10.40 -8.29 3.83
CA MET A 82 -9.72 -7.04 4.20
C MET A 82 -8.80 -6.50 3.10
N GLY A 83 -8.80 -7.11 1.91
CA GLY A 83 -8.08 -6.59 0.76
C GLY A 83 -6.57 -6.58 0.96
N GLY A 84 -6.01 -7.57 1.66
CA GLY A 84 -4.56 -7.65 1.89
C GLY A 84 -3.75 -7.67 0.58
N THR A 85 -4.34 -8.19 -0.51
CA THR A 85 -3.78 -8.19 -1.87
C THR A 85 -4.27 -7.01 -2.71
N ASP A 86 -5.59 -6.73 -2.76
CA ASP A 86 -6.14 -5.63 -3.59
C ASP A 86 -5.77 -4.25 -3.04
N GLY A 87 -5.80 -4.06 -1.73
CA GLY A 87 -5.35 -2.84 -1.07
C GLY A 87 -3.85 -2.62 -1.28
N HIS A 88 -3.03 -3.68 -1.29
CA HIS A 88 -1.60 -3.52 -1.57
C HIS A 88 -1.36 -3.02 -3.00
N VAL A 89 -2.06 -3.57 -3.98
CA VAL A 89 -1.97 -3.13 -5.38
C VAL A 89 -2.46 -1.69 -5.50
N ARG A 90 -3.59 -1.36 -4.89
CA ARG A 90 -4.17 -0.02 -4.91
C ARG A 90 -3.22 1.03 -4.34
N PHE A 91 -2.73 0.86 -3.11
CA PHE A 91 -1.79 1.80 -2.51
C PHE A 91 -0.45 1.87 -3.24
N THR A 92 0.01 0.77 -3.84
CA THR A 92 1.23 0.78 -4.66
C THR A 92 1.01 1.57 -5.95
N ALA A 93 -0.14 1.41 -6.60
CA ALA A 93 -0.47 2.16 -7.81
C ALA A 93 -0.55 3.66 -7.53
N THR A 94 -1.25 4.06 -6.46
CA THR A 94 -1.33 5.48 -6.05
C THR A 94 0.04 6.04 -5.68
N GLN A 95 0.85 5.28 -4.94
CA GLN A 95 2.22 5.69 -4.61
C GLN A 95 3.02 5.98 -5.88
N ILE A 96 3.02 5.08 -6.86
CA ILE A 96 3.75 5.25 -8.12
C ILE A 96 3.24 6.47 -8.89
N ARG A 97 1.92 6.69 -8.93
CA ARG A 97 1.33 7.86 -9.59
C ARG A 97 1.75 9.16 -8.93
N LEU A 98 1.73 9.23 -7.59
CA LEU A 98 2.20 10.40 -6.85
C LEU A 98 3.69 10.67 -7.10
N GLU A 99 4.53 9.62 -7.10
CA GLU A 99 5.96 9.76 -7.43
C GLU A 99 6.19 10.25 -8.86
N GLN A 100 5.40 9.78 -9.83
CA GLN A 100 5.43 10.24 -11.21
C GLN A 100 5.03 11.71 -11.34
N ILE A 101 3.97 12.13 -10.65
CA ILE A 101 3.52 13.53 -10.59
C ILE A 101 4.64 14.41 -10.04
N ILE A 102 5.19 14.08 -8.86
CA ILE A 102 6.29 14.82 -8.23
C ILE A 102 7.49 14.94 -9.19
N THR A 103 7.90 13.83 -9.80
CA THR A 103 9.05 13.80 -10.70
C THR A 103 8.83 14.67 -11.94
N LYS A 104 7.66 14.58 -12.57
CA LYS A 104 7.28 15.38 -13.74
C LYS A 104 7.35 16.88 -13.43
N PHE A 105 6.77 17.30 -12.30
CA PHE A 105 6.72 18.72 -11.93
C PHE A 105 8.08 19.25 -11.45
N ARG A 106 8.91 18.44 -10.79
CA ARG A 106 10.30 18.81 -10.50
C ARG A 106 11.12 19.04 -11.75
N ILE A 107 11.02 18.16 -12.74
CA ILE A 107 11.70 18.34 -14.03
C ILE A 107 11.24 19.64 -14.69
N GLY A 108 9.92 19.86 -14.77
CA GLY A 108 9.36 21.10 -15.32
C GLY A 108 9.83 22.36 -14.59
N TRP A 109 9.90 22.32 -13.25
CA TRP A 109 10.39 23.42 -12.44
C TRP A 109 11.88 23.71 -12.65
N PHE A 110 12.72 22.68 -12.73
CA PHE A 110 14.15 22.87 -13.02
C PHE A 110 14.39 23.37 -14.44
N SER A 111 13.63 22.89 -15.44
CA SER A 111 13.67 23.44 -16.79
C SER A 111 13.24 24.91 -16.81
N PHE A 112 12.21 25.28 -16.04
CA PHE A 112 11.81 26.68 -15.89
C PHE A 112 12.92 27.54 -15.25
N LEU A 113 13.55 27.07 -14.16
CA LEU A 113 14.65 27.79 -13.52
C LEU A 113 15.85 27.98 -14.46
N ALA A 114 16.14 27.01 -15.33
CA ALA A 114 17.18 27.16 -16.35
C ALA A 114 16.81 28.26 -17.36
N LEU A 115 15.56 28.33 -17.80
CA LEU A 115 15.07 29.39 -18.71
C LEU A 115 15.04 30.77 -18.05
N VAL A 116 14.74 30.85 -16.74
CA VAL A 116 14.85 32.09 -15.96
C VAL A 116 16.29 32.56 -15.90
N ALA A 117 17.24 31.64 -15.69
CA ALA A 117 18.66 31.97 -15.68
C ALA A 117 19.17 32.49 -17.03
N GLU A 118 18.53 32.10 -18.13
CA GLU A 118 18.79 32.62 -19.48
C GLU A 118 17.98 33.89 -19.83
N GLU A 119 17.24 34.47 -18.88
CA GLU A 119 16.31 35.62 -19.08
C GLU A 119 15.22 35.38 -20.15
N LYS A 120 14.95 34.12 -20.50
CA LYS A 120 13.96 33.72 -21.52
C LYS A 120 12.60 33.35 -20.94
N ALA A 121 12.48 33.29 -19.62
CA ALA A 121 11.28 32.81 -18.97
C ALA A 121 10.41 33.94 -18.42
N ASP A 122 9.10 33.78 -18.61
CA ASP A 122 8.07 34.57 -17.97
C ASP A 122 7.64 33.94 -16.64
N TRP A 123 7.48 34.75 -15.60
CA TRP A 123 7.04 34.33 -14.28
C TRP A 123 5.63 33.74 -14.29
N GLU A 124 4.77 34.11 -15.24
CA GLU A 124 3.45 33.51 -15.42
C GLU A 124 3.54 32.00 -15.71
N SER A 125 4.52 31.59 -16.51
CA SER A 125 4.79 30.18 -16.82
C SER A 125 5.20 29.39 -15.57
N GLY A 126 6.00 30.00 -14.68
CA GLY A 126 6.39 29.39 -13.41
C GLY A 126 5.20 29.19 -12.46
N PHE A 127 4.27 30.15 -12.43
CA PHE A 127 3.08 30.05 -11.59
C PHE A 127 2.12 28.95 -12.07
N GLU A 128 1.94 28.81 -13.40
CA GLU A 128 1.12 27.75 -13.97
C GLU A 128 1.70 26.35 -13.71
N ILE A 129 3.03 26.18 -13.65
CA ILE A 129 3.66 24.92 -13.22
C ILE A 129 3.29 24.58 -11.76
N ILE A 130 3.33 25.56 -10.85
CA ILE A 130 2.97 25.35 -9.44
C ILE A 130 1.48 25.00 -9.30
N LYS A 131 0.62 25.72 -10.02
CA LYS A 131 -0.84 25.53 -9.99
C LYS A 131 -1.25 24.17 -10.55
N SER A 132 -0.67 23.77 -11.68
CA SER A 132 -0.90 22.45 -12.27
C SER A 132 -0.36 21.32 -11.39
N TYR A 133 0.76 21.53 -10.68
CA TYR A 133 1.26 20.58 -9.69
C TYR A 133 0.27 20.40 -8.53
N ALA A 134 -0.22 21.50 -7.95
CA ALA A 134 -1.18 21.47 -6.86
C ALA A 134 -2.51 20.80 -7.29
N ALA A 135 -3.00 21.11 -8.49
CA ALA A 135 -4.23 20.52 -9.02
C ALA A 135 -4.09 19.01 -9.25
N ALA A 136 -3.03 18.56 -9.91
CA ALA A 136 -2.79 17.15 -10.17
C ALA A 136 -2.58 16.35 -8.88
N PHE A 137 -1.91 16.94 -7.89
CA PHE A 137 -1.73 16.32 -6.58
C PHE A 137 -3.06 16.24 -5.80
N HIS A 138 -3.89 17.28 -5.86
CA HIS A 138 -5.21 17.28 -5.23
C HIS A 138 -6.15 16.26 -5.86
N GLU A 139 -6.16 16.15 -7.19
CA GLU A 139 -6.98 15.20 -7.93
C GLU A 139 -6.65 13.75 -7.56
N GLU A 140 -5.36 13.39 -7.55
CA GLU A 140 -4.94 12.03 -7.20
C GLU A 140 -5.22 11.69 -5.72
N THR A 141 -5.12 12.66 -4.82
CA THR A 141 -5.42 12.46 -3.38
C THR A 141 -6.92 12.33 -3.11
N VAL A 142 -7.77 13.09 -3.80
CA VAL A 142 -9.23 12.97 -3.73
C VAL A 142 -9.70 11.63 -4.29
N MET A 143 -9.16 11.20 -5.43
CA MET A 143 -9.51 9.89 -6.02
C MET A 143 -9.24 8.70 -5.09
N GLU A 144 -8.19 8.73 -4.26
CA GLU A 144 -7.93 7.66 -3.28
C GLU A 144 -8.82 7.76 -2.03
N THR A 145 -9.09 8.97 -1.57
CA THR A 145 -9.82 9.19 -0.32
C THR A 145 -11.33 9.11 -0.46
N GLY A 146 -11.87 9.21 -1.69
CA GLY A 146 -13.26 8.94 -2.01
C GLY A 146 -14.28 9.91 -1.38
N VAL A 147 -13.86 11.15 -1.09
CA VAL A 147 -14.75 12.25 -0.69
C VAL A 147 -15.18 13.05 -1.91
#